data_AF-A0A1J3G337-F1
#
_entry.id   AF-A0A1J3G337-F1
#
_cell.length_a   1.000
_cell.length_b   1.000
_cell.length_c   1.000
_cell.angle_alpha   90.00
_cell.angle_beta   90.00
_cell.angle_gamma   90.00
#
_symmetry.space_group_name_H-M   'P 1'
#
loop_
_entity.id
_entity.type
_entity.pdbx_description
1 polymer ?
#
loop_
_entity_poly.entity_id
_entity_poly.type
_entity_poly.pdbx_seq_one_letter_code
_entity_poly.pdbx_strand_id
1 'polypeptide(L)'
;PEGDLSRDETIDSYIKTLAQVVGSEEEARMKIYSVSHRIYYAFGALVSEDLSLKLKDLPKVRWVLPDAYLDVENKDYGGEPFH
;
A
#
# COMPACT_ATOMS: atom_id res chain seq x y z
N PRO A 1 5.30 -4.07 12.92
CA PRO A 1 4.19 -4.76 13.62
C PRO A 1 4.63 -5.19 15.01
N GLU A 2 3.86 -4.80 16.03
CA GLU A 2 4.00 -5.31 17.40
C GLU A 2 3.11 -6.55 17.52
N GLY A 3 3.67 -7.74 17.25
CA GLY A 3 2.94 -9.01 17.22
C GLY A 3 2.80 -9.64 15.83
N ASP A 4 2.58 -10.95 15.81
CA ASP A 4 2.40 -11.78 14.60
C ASP A 4 0.98 -11.55 14.05
N LEU A 5 0.76 -10.39 13.43
CA LEU A 5 -0.49 -10.08 12.74
C LEU A 5 -0.70 -11.08 11.61
N SER A 6 -1.92 -11.58 11.47
CA SER A 6 -2.28 -12.39 10.31
C SER A 6 -2.15 -11.58 9.01
N ARG A 7 -2.10 -12.29 7.87
CA ARG A 7 -2.10 -11.67 6.55
C ARG A 7 -3.29 -10.72 6.39
N ASP A 8 -4.48 -11.14 6.82
CA ASP A 8 -5.71 -10.38 6.63
C ASP A 8 -5.74 -9.13 7.51
N GLU A 9 -5.27 -9.20 8.75
CA GLU A 9 -5.14 -8.02 9.62
C GLU A 9 -4.12 -7.01 9.09
N THR A 10 -3.02 -7.52 8.51
CA THR A 10 -2.00 -6.67 7.87
C THR A 10 -2.57 -5.94 6.66
N ILE A 11 -3.30 -6.66 5.80
CA ILE A 11 -3.97 -6.09 4.62
C ILE A 11 -5.04 -5.08 5.03
N ASP A 12 -5.86 -5.42 6.02
CA ASP A 12 -6.88 -4.53 6.59
C ASP A 12 -6.26 -3.22 7.11
N SER A 13 -5.10 -3.31 7.77
CA SER A 13 -4.33 -2.13 8.19
C SER A 13 -3.87 -1.28 7.00
N TYR A 14 -3.45 -1.87 5.88
CA TYR A 14 -3.06 -1.12 4.68
C TYR A 14 -4.24 -0.35 4.09
N ILE A 15 -5.39 -1.02 3.96
CA ILE A 15 -6.63 -0.42 3.44
C ILE A 15 -7.06 0.74 4.32
N LYS A 16 -7.10 0.55 5.64
CA LYS A 16 -7.44 1.61 6.61
C LYS A 16 -6.45 2.75 6.63
N THR A 17 -5.18 2.49 6.33
CA THR A 17 -4.17 3.54 6.22
C THR A 17 -4.40 4.38 4.97
N LEU A 18 -4.61 3.76 3.82
CA LEU A 18 -4.87 4.48 2.57
C LEU A 18 -6.23 5.21 2.60
N ALA A 19 -7.25 4.60 3.20
CA ALA A 19 -8.59 5.19 3.34
C ALA A 19 -8.57 6.56 4.04
N GLN A 20 -7.64 6.80 4.96
CA GLN A 20 -7.50 8.11 5.64
C GLN A 20 -7.17 9.25 4.69
N VAL A 21 -6.56 8.98 3.53
CA VAL A 21 -6.22 10.01 2.54
C VAL A 21 -7.10 9.98 1.30
N VAL A 22 -7.62 8.81 0.90
CA VAL A 22 -8.48 8.67 -0.29
C VAL A 22 -9.97 8.78 0.01
N GLY A 23 -10.37 8.73 1.29
CA GLY A 23 -11.71 9.04 1.76
C GLY A 23 -12.61 7.83 2.05
N SER A 24 -12.27 6.62 1.58
CA SER A 24 -13.00 5.39 1.91
C SER A 24 -12.14 4.14 1.77
N GLU A 25 -12.54 3.06 2.45
CA GLU A 25 -11.92 1.74 2.29
C GLU A 25 -12.18 1.15 0.91
N GLU A 26 -13.34 1.42 0.32
CA GLU A 26 -13.70 0.99 -1.04
C GLU A 26 -12.72 1.57 -2.08
N GLU A 27 -12.49 2.89 -2.03
CA GLU A 27 -11.54 3.56 -2.92
C GLU A 27 -10.11 3.09 -2.67
N ALA A 28 -9.75 2.85 -1.41
CA ALA A 28 -8.44 2.31 -1.07
C ALA A 28 -8.21 0.93 -1.69
N ARG A 29 -9.20 0.03 -1.62
CA ARG A 29 -9.14 -1.32 -2.22
C ARG A 29 -8.97 -1.25 -3.74
N MET A 30 -9.66 -0.34 -4.43
CA MET A 30 -9.50 -0.18 -5.89
C MET A 30 -8.13 0.35 -6.29
N LYS A 31 -7.50 1.15 -5.42
CA LYS A 31 -6.21 1.79 -5.70
C LYS A 31 -5.01 0.91 -5.38
N ILE A 32 -5.12 0.01 -4.40
CA ILE A 32 -4.04 -0.92 -4.03
C ILE A 32 -3.92 -1.99 -5.11
N TYR A 33 -2.74 -2.11 -5.72
CA TYR A 33 -2.46 -3.12 -6.74
C TYR A 33 -1.52 -4.23 -6.24
N SER A 34 -0.73 -3.96 -5.20
CA SER A 34 0.20 -4.94 -4.63
C SER A 34 0.25 -4.83 -3.12
N VAL A 35 0.46 -5.97 -2.46
CA VAL A 35 0.69 -6.05 -1.01
C VAL A 35 1.87 -6.95 -0.71
N SER A 36 2.60 -6.64 0.35
CA SER A 36 3.63 -7.51 0.92
C SER A 36 3.47 -7.57 2.43
N HIS A 37 3.55 -8.79 2.96
CA HIS A 37 3.28 -9.10 4.37
C HIS A 37 4.31 -10.07 4.96
N ARG A 38 5.37 -10.42 4.21
CA ARG A 38 6.34 -11.46 4.57
C ARG A 38 7.72 -10.88 4.85
N ILE A 39 8.37 -10.35 3.82
CA ILE A 39 9.76 -9.86 3.89
C ILE A 39 9.77 -8.35 4.22
N TYR A 40 8.79 -7.62 3.71
CA TYR A 40 8.57 -6.21 3.98
C TYR A 40 7.07 -5.97 4.14
N TYR A 41 6.70 -5.04 5.03
CA TYR A 41 5.31 -4.67 5.27
C TYR A 41 5.00 -3.40 4.48
N ALA A 42 4.51 -3.57 3.25
CA ALA A 42 4.21 -2.47 2.34
C ALA A 42 3.03 -2.81 1.42
N PHE A 43 2.47 -1.77 0.80
CA PHE A 43 1.49 -1.88 -0.27
C PHE A 43 1.82 -0.87 -1.37
N GLY A 44 1.57 -1.25 -2.62
CA GLY A 44 1.61 -0.35 -3.78
C GLY A 44 0.21 0.18 -4.08
N ALA A 45 0.08 1.47 -4.33
CA ALA A 45 -1.20 2.10 -4.63
C ALA A 45 -1.12 3.21 -5.69
N LEU A 46 -2.15 3.34 -6.51
CA LEU A 46 -2.28 4.38 -7.51
C LEU A 46 -2.89 5.66 -6.91
N VAL A 47 -2.01 6.58 -6.50
CA VAL A 47 -2.37 7.88 -5.91
C VAL A 47 -1.61 9.01 -6.60
N SER A 48 -2.14 10.24 -6.48
CA SER A 48 -1.41 11.44 -6.92
C SER A 48 -0.25 11.75 -5.95
N GLU A 49 0.70 12.55 -6.42
CA GLU A 49 1.81 13.03 -5.59
C GLU A 49 1.31 13.75 -4.32
N ASP A 50 0.31 14.62 -4.44
CA ASP A 50 -0.31 15.32 -3.30
C ASP A 50 -0.86 14.36 -2.22
N LEU A 51 -1.48 13.25 -2.63
CA LEU A 51 -1.98 12.24 -1.70
C LEU A 51 -0.84 11.43 -1.08
N SER A 52 0.23 11.17 -1.84
CA SER A 52 1.42 10.50 -1.34
C SER A 52 2.11 11.31 -0.23
N LEU A 53 2.11 12.64 -0.33
CA LEU A 53 2.63 13.53 0.71
C LEU A 53 1.81 13.44 2.00
N LYS A 54 0.47 13.39 1.89
CA LYS A 54 -0.41 13.18 3.05
C LYS A 54 -0.19 11.83 3.73
N LEU A 55 0.11 10.77 2.96
CA LEU A 55 0.44 9.46 3.53
C LEU A 55 1.70 9.51 4.38
N LYS A 56 2.72 10.27 3.94
CA LYS A 56 3.99 10.41 4.65
C LYS A 56 3.82 11.01 6.05
N ASP A 57 2.79 11.82 6.26
CA ASP A 57 2.50 12.46 7.55
C ASP A 57 1.73 11.53 8.51
N LEU A 58 1.28 10.35 8.07
CA LEU A 58 0.56 9.41 8.93
C LEU A 58 1.51 8.68 9.88
N PRO A 59 1.17 8.57 11.18
CA PRO A 59 2.06 7.99 12.19
C PRO A 59 2.41 6.51 11.97
N LYS A 60 1.63 5.79 11.17
CA LYS A 60 1.87 4.38 10.82
C LYS A 60 2.65 4.18 9.52
N VAL A 61 3.01 5.26 8.83
CA VAL A 61 3.75 5.24 7.56
C VAL A 61 5.20 5.62 7.83
N ARG A 62 6.12 4.70 7.54
CA ARG A 62 7.56 4.94 7.72
C ARG A 62 8.21 5.60 6.50
N TRP A 63 7.81 5.15 5.31
CA TRP A 63 8.37 5.60 4.04
C TRP A 63 7.27 5.70 2.99
N VAL A 64 7.39 6.68 2.10
CA VAL A 64 6.62 6.80 0.86
C VAL A 64 7.63 7.03 -0.25
N LEU A 65 7.66 6.14 -1.23
CA LEU A 65 8.62 6.16 -2.34
C LEU A 65 7.84 6.00 -3.65
N PRO A 66 8.27 6.67 -4.75
CA PRO A 66 7.74 6.38 -6.07
C PRO A 66 8.04 4.91 -6.42
N ASP A 67 7.00 4.18 -6.83
CA ASP A 67 7.18 2.80 -7.26
C ASP A 67 7.72 2.75 -8.69
N ALA A 68 8.44 1.67 -9.01
CA ALA A 68 9.04 1.46 -10.32
C ALA A 68 8.78 0.03 -10.78
N TYR A 69 8.59 -0.14 -12.09
CA TYR A 69 8.44 -1.47 -12.67
C TYR A 69 9.69 -2.32 -12.38
N LEU A 70 9.49 -3.49 -11.78
CA LEU A 70 10.51 -4.53 -11.74
C LEU A 70 10.67 -5.18 -13.12
N ASP A 71 9.56 -5.32 -13.83
CA ASP A 71 9.53 -5.72 -15.24
C ASP A 71 8.88 -4.60 -16.07
N VAL A 72 9.73 -3.84 -16.76
CA VAL A 72 9.32 -2.69 -17.58
C VAL A 72 8.53 -3.15 -18.82
N GLU A 73 8.83 -4.31 -19.38
CA GLU A 73 8.18 -4.83 -20.59
C GLU A 73 6.73 -5.20 -20.30
N ASN A 74 6.50 -5.88 -19.17
CA ASN A 74 5.17 -6.31 -18.73
C ASN A 74 4.44 -5.27 -17.86
N LYS A 75 5.08 -4.14 -17.55
CA LYS A 75 4.59 -3.11 -16.61
C LYS A 75 4.21 -3.71 -15.25
N ASP A 76 5.04 -4.63 -14.77
CA ASP A 76 4.85 -5.29 -13.49
C ASP A 76 5.68 -4.60 -12.40
N TYR A 77 5.01 -4.18 -11.33
CA TYR A 77 5.62 -3.59 -10.14
C TYR A 77 6.17 -4.66 -9.18
N GLY A 78 5.86 -5.93 -9.43
CA GLY A 78 6.14 -7.03 -8.52
C GLY A 78 5.30 -7.02 -7.26
N GLY A 79 5.72 -7.81 -6.27
CA GLY A 79 4.93 -8.08 -5.08
C GLY A 79 3.81 -9.10 -5.34
N GLU A 80 2.99 -9.36 -4.32
CA GLU A 80 1.81 -10.22 -4.50
C GLU A 80 0.65 -9.36 -5.01
N PRO A 81 0.03 -9.70 -6.16
CA PRO A 81 -1.14 -8.99 -6.65
C PRO A 81 -2.23 -8.94 -5.58
N PHE A 82 -2.86 -7.78 -5.45
CA PHE A 82 -4.01 -7.62 -4.58
C PHE A 82 -5.29 -8.07 -5.33
N HIS A 83 -5.98 -9.07 -4.79
CA HIS A 83 -7.23 -9.63 -5.32
C HIS A 83 -8.33 -9.58 -4.26
#